data_AF-A0A147HR97-F1
#
_entry.id   AF-A0A147HR97-F1
#
_cell.length_a   1.000
_cell.length_b   1.000
_cell.length_c   1.000
_cell.angle_alpha   90.00
_cell.angle_beta   90.00
_cell.angle_gamma   90.00
#
_symmetry.space_group_name_H-M   'P 1'
#
loop_
_entity.id
_entity.type
_entity.pdbx_description
1 polymer ?
#
loop_
_entity_poly.entity_id
_entity_poly.type
_entity_poly.pdbx_seq_one_letter_code
_entity_poly.pdbx_strand_id
1 'polypeptide(L)'
;LYAEFEKEAMTLAQDPHNGDDSYWRRVVALRLRIGDASVAVAHAAMLHCGARGYLMSHRAQRRLREAYFVALVTPATKPLRKMLADG
;
A
#
# COMPACT_ATOMS: atom_id res chain seq x y z
N LEU A 1 12.18 -5.65 -4.28
CA LEU A 1 11.14 -4.93 -3.51
C LEU A 1 9.75 -5.01 -4.17
N TYR A 2 9.40 -4.22 -5.20
CA TYR A 2 8.00 -4.21 -5.69
C TYR A 2 7.53 -5.54 -6.31
N ALA A 3 8.41 -6.24 -7.05
CA ALA A 3 8.12 -7.58 -7.57
C ALA A 3 7.89 -8.63 -6.46
N GLU A 4 8.44 -8.40 -5.27
CA GLU A 4 8.22 -9.29 -4.12
C GLU A 4 6.84 -9.06 -3.50
N PHE A 5 6.35 -7.82 -3.47
CA PHE A 5 4.97 -7.52 -3.04
C PHE A 5 3.95 -8.17 -3.96
N GLU A 6 4.16 -8.07 -5.28
CA GLU A 6 3.29 -8.71 -6.26
C GLU A 6 3.28 -10.23 -6.07
N LYS A 7 4.46 -10.86 -5.99
CA LYS A 7 4.56 -12.30 -5.75
C LYS A 7 3.86 -12.72 -4.46
N GLU A 8 4.10 -12.02 -3.35
CA GLU A 8 3.48 -12.32 -2.06
C GLU A 8 1.96 -12.13 -2.10
N ALA A 9 1.48 -11.07 -2.75
CA ALA A 9 0.05 -10.82 -2.93
C ALA A 9 -0.61 -11.94 -3.75
N MET A 10 0.02 -12.35 -4.85
CA MET A 10 -0.51 -13.43 -5.68
C MET A 10 -0.51 -14.76 -4.96
N THR A 11 0.49 -15.05 -4.13
CA THR A 11 0.49 -16.25 -3.26
C THR A 11 -0.64 -16.18 -2.21
N LEU A 12 -0.79 -15.06 -1.50
CA LEU A 12 -1.84 -14.91 -0.47
C LEU A 12 -3.26 -14.81 -1.06
N ALA A 13 -3.38 -14.53 -2.37
CA ALA A 13 -4.68 -14.52 -3.04
C ALA A 13 -5.18 -15.95 -3.37
N GLN A 14 -4.32 -16.97 -3.30
CA GLN A 14 -4.67 -18.35 -3.66
C GLN A 14 -5.54 -19.04 -2.60
N ASP A 15 -5.47 -18.61 -1.34
CA ASP A 15 -6.22 -19.21 -0.23
C ASP A 15 -6.85 -18.14 0.70
N PRO A 16 -7.85 -17.38 0.23
CA PRO A 16 -8.42 -16.25 0.97
C PRO A 16 -9.23 -16.67 2.21
N HIS A 17 -9.56 -17.96 2.35
CA HIS A 17 -10.33 -18.50 3.48
C HIS A 17 -9.48 -19.24 4.50
N ASN A 18 -8.14 -19.16 4.37
CA ASN A 18 -7.21 -19.73 5.33
C ASN A 18 -7.47 -19.16 6.74
N GLY A 19 -7.70 -20.06 7.70
CA GLY A 19 -8.02 -19.71 9.08
C GLY A 19 -6.81 -19.52 10.00
N ASP A 20 -5.59 -19.71 9.50
CA ASP A 20 -4.37 -19.63 10.31
C ASP A 20 -4.04 -18.17 10.66
N ASP A 21 -3.85 -17.87 11.94
CA ASP A 21 -3.46 -16.53 12.42
C ASP A 21 -2.19 -16.01 11.73
N SER A 22 -1.23 -16.90 11.44
CA SER A 22 -0.01 -16.54 10.73
C SER A 22 -0.27 -16.07 9.30
N TYR A 23 -1.26 -16.65 8.63
CA TYR A 23 -1.69 -16.26 7.29
C TYR A 23 -2.34 -14.88 7.32
N TRP A 24 -3.26 -14.70 8.26
CA TRP A 24 -3.91 -13.42 8.51
C TRP A 24 -2.90 -12.29 8.77
N ARG A 25 -1.92 -12.51 9.65
CA ARG A 25 -0.85 -11.54 9.94
C ARG A 25 -0.07 -11.17 8.69
N ARG A 26 0.22 -12.13 7.80
CA ARG A 26 0.92 -11.85 6.53
C ARG A 26 0.09 -10.97 5.60
N VAL A 27 -1.22 -11.21 5.48
CA VAL A 27 -2.13 -10.36 4.69
C VAL A 27 -2.14 -8.93 5.23
N VAL A 28 -2.30 -8.76 6.55
CA VAL A 28 -2.31 -7.45 7.22
C VAL A 28 -0.97 -6.72 7.02
N ALA A 29 0.15 -7.42 7.23
CA ALA A 29 1.49 -6.87 7.06
C ALA A 29 1.77 -6.47 5.60
N LEU A 30 1.39 -7.30 4.63
CA LEU A 30 1.55 -6.99 3.21
C LEU A 30 0.73 -5.76 2.83
N ARG A 31 -0.54 -5.68 3.28
CA ARG A 31 -1.40 -4.53 3.00
C ARG A 31 -0.81 -3.23 3.57
N LEU A 32 -0.26 -3.27 4.79
CA LEU A 32 0.41 -2.12 5.38
C LEU A 32 1.64 -1.69 4.56
N ARG A 33 2.50 -2.66 4.21
CA ARG A 33 3.73 -2.40 3.43
C ARG A 33 3.42 -1.82 2.06
N ILE A 34 2.40 -2.33 1.36
CA ILE A 34 1.98 -1.81 0.05
C ILE A 34 1.42 -0.39 0.18
N GLY A 35 0.61 -0.11 1.19
CA GLY A 35 0.08 1.23 1.45
C GLY A 35 1.18 2.27 1.68
N ASP A 36 2.12 1.96 2.59
CA ASP A 36 3.25 2.84 2.89
C ASP A 36 4.17 3.02 1.66
N ALA A 37 4.45 1.95 0.92
CA ALA A 37 5.27 2.01 -0.29
C ALA A 37 4.61 2.81 -1.42
N SER A 38 3.29 2.69 -1.61
CA SER A 38 2.56 3.42 -2.65
C SER A 38 2.65 4.94 -2.43
N VAL A 39 2.48 5.38 -1.17
CA VAL A 39 2.61 6.79 -0.80
C VAL A 39 4.05 7.27 -0.98
N ALA A 40 5.03 6.50 -0.53
CA ALA A 40 6.45 6.86 -0.68
C ALA A 40 6.86 7.04 -2.15
N VAL A 41 6.47 6.12 -3.04
CA VAL A 41 6.78 6.20 -4.48
C VAL A 41 6.08 7.37 -5.14
N ALA A 42 4.79 7.59 -4.85
CA ALA A 42 4.05 8.69 -5.45
C ALA A 42 4.60 10.05 -4.99
N HIS A 43 5.03 10.15 -3.72
CA HIS A 43 5.69 11.33 -3.21
C HIS A 43 7.06 11.56 -3.86
N ALA A 44 7.88 10.52 -4.02
CA ALA A 44 9.15 10.61 -4.74
C ALA A 44 8.95 11.07 -6.21
N ALA A 45 7.90 10.58 -6.88
CA ALA A 45 7.55 11.03 -8.23
C ALA A 45 7.15 12.51 -8.28
N MET A 46 6.43 13.01 -7.27
CA MET A 46 6.12 14.44 -7.16
C MET A 46 7.39 15.29 -7.02
N LEU A 47 8.30 14.88 -6.12
CA LEU A 47 9.58 15.58 -5.91
C LEU A 47 10.44 15.58 -7.18
N HIS A 48 10.52 14.44 -7.89
CA HIS A 48 11.28 14.33 -9.13
C HIS A 48 10.75 15.26 -10.24
N CYS A 49 9.42 15.42 -10.35
CA CYS A 49 8.82 16.28 -11.37
C CYS A 49 8.86 17.78 -11.03
N GLY A 50 9.18 18.13 -9.77
CA GLY A 50 9.22 19.51 -9.28
C GLY A 50 7.87 20.22 -9.42
N ALA A 51 7.90 21.53 -9.67
CA ALA A 51 6.69 22.37 -9.75
C ALA A 51 5.65 21.87 -10.79
N ARG A 52 6.11 21.28 -11.91
CA ARG A 52 5.21 20.70 -12.93
C ARG A 52 4.39 19.53 -12.40
N GLY A 53 4.90 18.85 -11.38
CA GLY A 53 4.19 17.80 -10.67
C GLY A 53 2.86 18.24 -10.07
N TYR A 54 2.65 19.54 -9.82
CA TYR A 54 1.41 20.08 -9.24
C TYR A 54 0.30 20.36 -10.25
N LEU A 55 0.59 20.36 -11.55
CA LEU A 55 -0.43 20.58 -12.58
C LEU A 55 -1.50 19.47 -12.49
N MET A 56 -2.78 19.84 -12.57
CA MET A 56 -3.91 18.90 -12.44
C MET A 56 -3.87 17.77 -13.48
N SER A 57 -3.34 18.03 -14.67
CA SER A 57 -3.17 17.04 -15.73
C SER A 57 -1.92 16.16 -15.55
N HIS A 58 -1.04 16.46 -14.59
CA HIS A 58 0.22 15.76 -14.42
C HIS A 58 0.02 14.39 -13.76
N ARG A 59 0.69 13.36 -14.30
CA ARG A 59 0.53 11.98 -13.81
C ARG A 59 0.99 11.79 -12.37
N ALA A 60 2.03 12.51 -11.93
CA ALA A 60 2.53 12.45 -10.54
C ALA A 60 1.46 12.92 -9.53
N GLN A 61 0.77 14.02 -9.84
CA GLN A 61 -0.32 14.55 -9.02
C GLN A 61 -1.45 13.51 -8.88
N ARG A 62 -1.85 12.90 -9.99
CA ARG A 62 -2.88 11.83 -10.00
C ARG A 62 -2.47 10.64 -9.14
N ARG A 63 -1.25 10.14 -9.33
CA ARG A 63 -0.70 9.01 -8.58
C ARG A 63 -0.61 9.27 -7.07
N LEU A 64 -0.31 10.51 -6.66
CA LEU A 64 -0.30 10.86 -5.24
C LEU A 64 -1.70 10.73 -4.62
N ARG A 65 -2.74 11.19 -5.32
CA ARG A 65 -4.14 11.02 -4.86
C ARG A 65 -4.57 9.56 -4.81
N GLU A 66 -4.22 8.78 -5.83
CA GLU A 66 -4.47 7.33 -5.88
C GLU A 66 -3.75 6.61 -4.73
N ALA A 67 -2.50 6.98 -4.43
CA ALA A 67 -1.74 6.37 -3.33
C ALA A 67 -2.36 6.66 -1.94
N TYR A 68 -2.92 7.86 -1.73
CA TYR A 68 -3.67 8.13 -0.50
C TYR A 68 -4.91 7.26 -0.36
N PHE A 69 -5.62 6.98 -1.46
CA PHE A 69 -6.72 6.03 -1.43
C PHE A 69 -6.27 4.65 -0.93
N VAL A 70 -5.15 4.11 -1.45
CA VAL A 70 -4.60 2.82 -0.99
C VAL A 70 -4.26 2.83 0.50
N ALA A 71 -3.71 3.92 1.03
CA ALA A 71 -3.33 4.04 2.43
C ALA A 71 -4.53 4.25 3.39
N LEU A 72 -5.65 4.80 2.88
CA LEU A 72 -6.82 5.18 3.67
C LEU A 72 -8.00 4.22 3.54
N VAL A 73 -8.09 3.45 2.46
CA VAL A 73 -9.21 2.52 2.24
C VAL A 73 -9.24 1.43 3.30
N THR A 74 -10.41 1.24 3.92
CA THR A 74 -10.58 0.39 5.10
C THR A 74 -10.16 -1.06 4.86
N PRO A 75 -9.34 -1.65 5.75
CA PRO A 75 -8.62 -1.01 6.87
C PRO A 75 -7.46 -0.11 6.42
N ALA A 76 -7.40 1.11 6.97
CA ALA A 76 -6.33 2.08 6.74
C ALA A 76 -5.03 1.71 7.49
N THR A 77 -3.92 2.39 7.18
CA THR A 77 -2.59 2.10 7.77
C THR A 77 -2.55 2.14 9.30
N LYS A 78 -3.25 3.09 9.94
CA LYS A 78 -3.32 3.16 11.42
C LYS A 78 -4.01 1.91 12.03
N PRO A 79 -5.23 1.54 11.62
CA PRO A 79 -5.84 0.27 12.02
C PRO A 79 -4.97 -0.96 11.73
N LEU A 80 -4.32 -1.04 10.55
CA LEU A 80 -3.44 -2.17 10.20
C LEU A 80 -2.28 -2.34 11.19
N ARG A 81 -1.63 -1.24 11.59
CA ARG A 81 -0.58 -1.27 12.61
C ARG A 81 -1.11 -1.77 13.96
N LYS A 82 -2.30 -1.32 14.35
CA LYS A 82 -2.96 -1.80 15.58
C LYS A 82 -3.22 -3.31 15.51
N MET A 83 -3.77 -3.81 14.40
CA MET A 83 -4.04 -5.24 14.22
C MET A 83 -2.78 -6.10 14.33
N LEU A 84 -1.62 -5.61 13.87
CA LEU A 84 -0.35 -6.33 13.98
C LEU A 84 0.24 -6.31 15.39
N ALA A 85 -0.07 -5.28 16.18
CA ALA A 85 0.41 -5.11 17.56
C ALA A 85 -0.46 -5.87 18.57
N ASP A 86 -1.77 -5.97 18.33
CA ASP A 86 -2.73 -6.57 19.26
C ASP A 86 -2.78 -8.12 19.19
N GLY A 87 -2.33 -8.72 18.09
CA GLY A 87 -2.21 -10.17 17.94
C GLY A 87 -0.77 -10.65 17.99
#